data_AF-A0A3C0ZEL8-F1
#
_entry.id   AF-A0A3C0ZEL8-F1
#
_cell.length_a   1.000
_cell.length_b   1.000
_cell.length_c   1.000
_cell.angle_alpha   90.00
_cell.angle_beta   90.00
_cell.angle_gamma   90.00
#
_symmetry.space_group_name_H-M   'P 1'
#
loop_
_entity.id
_entity.type
_entity.pdbx_description
1 polymer ?
#
loop_
_entity_poly.entity_id
_entity_poly.type
_entity_poly.pdbx_seq_one_letter_code
_entity_poly.pdbx_strand_id
1 'polypeptide(L)'
;MIIEKIRNNFKEINTPILLFFDAEQEYREEVLNCIDEDFKVFEVKDNYFRIKYEVEILNVDSKILLYHPFERPTTKGLKDYPLTDLLFANEELLVDESGDIITKYAIHHSHAPLLMQYKRFVKANKYQSKLLPILTANPFSPYKFQNAIISLLLNEKKVGRDNFNLIRIFEIINESAEQWEKQIKVLQKEKLVDIVIELIHKTTHIKVQDITAASLQSLFLKLKYNALTRYIKEVNAQDPYKSLKISDEITLSKMELFFKEWQDDVHKTASLEAVLQGLGSSVDETKVIAAYGTKVEFGLQTSHIIQYELDQVADIVNDKPAEALEIISGWQLDQKLVESFGVAIDFLKNTAKFYNLRKNYSDFDFNYIEDYIQKYESELYGLDNYYRQAYTAYQALDREL
;
A
#
# COMPACT_ATOMS: atom_id res chain seq x y z
N MET A 1 24.93 18.21 22.36
CA MET A 1 25.82 17.85 21.21
C MET A 1 26.80 16.76 21.65
N ILE A 2 27.37 15.96 20.73
CA ILE A 2 28.27 14.84 21.12
C ILE A 2 29.51 15.34 21.86
N ILE A 3 30.02 16.53 21.50
CA ILE A 3 31.15 17.18 22.19
C ILE A 3 30.82 17.48 23.66
N GLU A 4 29.60 17.92 23.97
CA GLU A 4 29.19 18.14 25.37
C GLU A 4 29.10 16.82 26.14
N LYS A 5 28.62 15.74 25.50
CA LYS A 5 28.62 14.39 26.10
C LYS A 5 30.05 13.92 26.40
N ILE A 6 31.00 14.16 25.48
CA ILE A 6 32.43 13.85 25.68
C ILE A 6 33.00 14.64 26.87
N ARG A 7 32.77 15.96 26.91
CA ARG A 7 33.23 16.82 28.03
C ARG A 7 32.68 16.36 29.38
N ASN A 8 31.40 15.99 29.43
CA ASN A 8 30.77 15.51 30.65
C ASN A 8 31.35 14.15 31.09
N ASN A 9 31.57 13.22 30.15
CA ASN A 9 32.23 11.94 30.47
C ASN A 9 33.63 12.15 31.05
N PHE A 10 34.43 13.06 30.47
CA PHE A 10 35.75 13.39 31.02
C PHE A 10 35.74 14.03 32.42
N LYS A 11 34.59 14.48 32.93
CA LYS A 11 34.44 14.94 34.33
C LYS A 11 34.11 13.79 35.29
N GLU A 12 33.58 12.69 34.77
CA GLU A 12 33.07 11.56 35.55
C GLU A 12 34.03 10.37 35.56
N ILE A 13 34.82 10.18 34.50
CA ILE A 13 35.79 9.07 34.40
C ILE A 13 37.07 9.37 35.18
N ASN A 14 37.66 8.31 35.74
CA ASN A 14 38.94 8.38 36.45
C ASN A 14 40.16 8.10 35.55
N THR A 15 39.93 7.76 34.28
CA THR A 15 40.97 7.44 33.30
C THR A 15 41.17 8.62 32.34
N PRO A 16 42.41 8.91 31.91
CA PRO A 16 42.67 10.02 31.00
C PRO A 16 42.19 9.75 29.58
N ILE A 17 41.94 8.49 29.22
CA ILE A 17 41.52 8.09 27.87
C ILE A 17 40.04 7.71 27.88
N LEU A 18 39.32 8.15 26.85
CA LEU A 18 37.94 7.78 26.55
C LEU A 18 37.88 7.21 25.14
N LEU A 19 37.40 5.98 24.98
CA LEU A 19 37.25 5.33 23.68
C LEU A 19 35.87 5.62 23.11
N PHE A 20 35.79 6.00 21.83
CA PHE A 20 34.51 6.21 21.16
C PHE A 20 34.48 5.40 19.86
N PHE A 21 33.55 4.45 19.77
CA PHE A 21 33.30 3.64 18.57
C PHE A 21 32.12 4.18 17.78
N ASP A 22 32.39 4.66 16.58
CA ASP A 22 31.42 5.25 15.67
C ASP A 22 31.47 4.51 14.33
N ALA A 23 30.80 3.35 14.31
CA ALA A 23 30.77 2.44 13.17
C ALA A 23 30.22 3.09 11.89
N GLU A 24 29.20 3.93 12.05
CA GLU A 24 28.52 4.61 10.96
C GLU A 24 29.16 5.97 10.63
N GLN A 25 30.18 6.37 11.41
CA GLN A 25 30.90 7.64 11.28
C GLN A 25 29.98 8.87 11.37
N GLU A 26 28.89 8.77 12.15
CA GLU A 26 27.85 9.79 12.31
C GLU A 26 28.41 11.10 12.89
N TYR A 27 29.40 10.99 13.77
CA TYR A 27 29.99 12.11 14.50
C TYR A 27 31.38 12.46 14.00
N ARG A 28 31.87 11.81 12.95
CA ARG A 28 33.26 11.94 12.48
C ARG A 28 33.66 13.39 12.22
N GLU A 29 32.86 14.13 11.47
CA GLU A 29 33.17 15.53 11.17
C GLU A 29 33.13 16.43 12.40
N GLU A 30 32.14 16.25 13.28
CA GLU A 30 32.01 17.03 14.52
C GLU A 30 33.19 16.75 15.47
N VAL A 31 33.57 15.49 15.62
CA VAL A 31 34.64 15.04 16.52
C VAL A 31 36.02 15.44 16.00
N LEU A 32 36.32 15.23 14.72
CA LEU A 32 37.66 15.50 14.18
C LEU A 32 37.94 16.99 13.96
N ASN A 33 36.91 17.82 13.78
CA ASN A 33 37.06 19.27 13.70
C ASN A 33 37.00 19.96 15.08
N CYS A 34 36.84 19.18 16.15
CA CYS A 34 36.81 19.72 17.51
C CYS A 34 38.19 20.22 17.92
N ILE A 35 38.28 21.50 18.27
CA ILE A 35 39.41 22.08 18.98
C ILE A 35 38.93 22.37 20.39
N ASP A 36 39.47 21.65 21.36
CA ASP A 36 39.10 21.73 22.77
C ASP A 36 40.35 21.92 23.64
N GLU A 37 40.22 22.70 24.71
CA GLU A 37 41.32 22.93 25.65
C GLU A 37 41.42 21.79 26.69
N ASP A 38 40.31 21.08 26.96
CA ASP A 38 40.21 20.08 28.01
C ASP A 38 40.69 18.69 27.57
N PHE A 39 40.62 18.36 26.26
CA PHE A 39 41.01 17.05 25.74
C PHE A 39 41.51 17.10 24.29
N LYS A 40 42.32 16.11 23.90
CA LYS A 40 42.82 15.90 22.54
C LYS A 40 42.07 14.78 21.84
N VAL A 41 41.89 14.89 20.53
CA VAL A 41 41.26 13.85 19.70
C VAL A 41 42.31 13.14 18.86
N PHE A 42 42.34 11.81 18.92
CA PHE A 42 43.13 10.99 18.02
C PHE A 42 42.22 10.01 17.26
N GLU A 43 42.27 10.09 15.93
CA GLU A 43 41.59 9.14 15.05
C GLU A 43 42.41 7.85 14.94
N VAL A 44 41.80 6.71 15.29
CA VAL A 44 42.45 5.40 15.19
C VAL A 44 42.43 4.92 13.74
N LYS A 45 43.63 4.88 13.15
CA LYS A 45 43.93 4.40 11.79
C LYS A 45 44.92 3.24 11.86
N ASP A 46 45.25 2.62 10.72
CA ASP A 46 46.09 1.42 10.58
C ASP A 46 47.47 1.44 11.31
N ASN A 47 47.91 2.58 11.83
CA ASN A 47 49.16 2.71 12.60
C ASN A 47 48.91 2.73 14.12
N TYR A 48 48.48 1.60 14.67
CA TYR A 48 48.19 1.42 16.09
C TYR A 48 49.40 1.66 17.00
N PHE A 49 50.61 1.33 16.54
CA PHE A 49 51.85 1.59 17.30
C PHE A 49 52.04 3.09 17.55
N ARG A 50 51.84 3.91 16.51
CA ARG A 50 51.92 5.37 16.66
C ARG A 50 50.85 5.88 17.61
N ILE A 51 49.60 5.43 17.46
CA ILE A 51 48.51 5.84 18.37
C ILE A 51 48.88 5.52 19.82
N LYS A 52 49.36 4.31 20.07
CA LYS A 52 49.79 3.90 21.41
C LYS A 52 50.92 4.76 21.96
N TYR A 53 51.93 5.05 21.15
CA TYR A 53 53.04 5.92 21.54
C TYR A 53 52.59 7.37 21.82
N GLU A 54 51.70 7.92 20.99
CA GLU A 54 51.13 9.27 21.20
C GLU A 54 50.37 9.36 22.52
N VAL A 55 49.61 8.31 22.84
CA VAL A 55 48.71 8.27 24.00
C VAL A 55 49.46 7.96 25.30
N GLU A 56 50.32 6.94 25.29
CA GLU A 56 50.98 6.42 26.51
C GLU A 56 52.32 7.07 26.82
N ILE A 57 52.96 7.74 25.84
CA ILE A 57 54.31 8.32 26.02
C ILE A 57 54.32 9.82 25.82
N LEU A 58 53.75 10.33 24.72
CA LEU A 58 53.85 11.76 24.40
C LEU A 58 52.83 12.63 25.13
N ASN A 59 51.64 12.10 25.43
CA ASN A 59 50.52 12.87 25.97
C ASN A 59 49.98 12.28 27.28
N VAL A 60 50.86 11.74 28.13
CA VAL A 60 50.50 11.02 29.38
C VAL A 60 49.57 11.81 30.30
N ASP A 61 49.81 13.12 30.44
CA ASP A 61 49.05 13.99 31.34
C ASP A 61 47.83 14.64 30.66
N SER A 62 47.56 14.33 29.38
CA SER A 62 46.44 14.90 28.63
C SER A 62 45.22 13.98 28.70
N LYS A 63 44.02 14.57 28.73
CA LYS A 63 42.79 13.81 28.43
C LYS A 63 42.72 13.55 26.93
N ILE A 64 42.40 12.31 26.56
CA ILE A 64 42.47 11.85 25.16
C ILE A 64 41.19 11.12 24.78
N LEU A 65 40.52 11.60 23.73
CA LEU A 65 39.47 10.88 23.03
C LEU A 65 40.08 10.04 21.91
N LEU A 66 39.97 8.72 22.03
CA LEU A 66 40.31 7.77 20.95
C LEU A 66 39.08 7.49 20.11
N TYR A 67 39.02 8.13 18.94
CA TYR A 67 37.91 8.00 18.00
C TYR A 67 38.16 6.85 17.02
N HIS A 68 37.25 5.88 17.00
CA HIS A 68 37.30 4.69 16.14
C HIS A 68 36.21 4.79 15.07
N PRO A 69 36.56 4.99 13.79
CA PRO A 69 35.60 5.06 12.69
C PRO A 69 35.08 3.66 12.26
N PHE A 70 34.90 2.76 13.22
CA PHE A 70 34.51 1.37 13.01
C PHE A 70 33.86 0.78 14.28
N GLU A 71 33.18 -0.37 14.12
CA GLU A 71 32.50 -1.06 15.21
C GLU A 71 33.46 -1.51 16.32
N ARG A 72 32.96 -1.46 17.56
CA ARG A 72 33.64 -2.04 18.72
C ARG A 72 33.94 -3.52 18.48
N PRO A 73 35.20 -3.98 18.68
CA PRO A 73 35.55 -5.40 18.52
C PRO A 73 34.68 -6.31 19.38
N THR A 74 34.16 -7.38 18.76
CA THR A 74 33.42 -8.44 19.48
C THR A 74 34.36 -9.25 20.38
N THR A 75 33.82 -10.03 21.32
CA THR A 75 34.61 -10.89 22.22
C THR A 75 35.61 -11.80 21.49
N LYS A 76 35.27 -12.24 20.26
CA LYS A 76 36.19 -13.02 19.42
C LYS A 76 37.25 -12.15 18.74
N GLY A 77 36.88 -10.96 18.29
CA GLY A 77 37.77 -10.00 17.61
C GLY A 77 38.72 -9.23 18.52
N LEU A 78 38.53 -9.28 19.85
CA LEU A 78 39.45 -8.66 20.82
C LEU A 78 40.88 -9.22 20.72
N LYS A 79 41.07 -10.47 20.28
CA LYS A 79 42.42 -11.03 20.13
C LYS A 79 43.24 -10.36 19.02
N ASP A 80 42.54 -9.82 18.02
CA ASP A 80 43.14 -9.28 16.81
C ASP A 80 43.18 -7.74 16.83
N TYR A 81 42.61 -7.11 17.87
CA TYR A 81 42.60 -5.66 18.03
C TYR A 81 43.86 -5.17 18.76
N PRO A 82 44.76 -4.39 18.13
CA PRO A 82 46.07 -4.08 18.70
C PRO A 82 46.07 -3.14 19.92
N LEU A 83 44.96 -2.45 20.20
CA LEU A 83 44.79 -1.55 21.35
C LEU A 83 43.85 -2.14 22.41
N THR A 84 43.77 -3.48 22.47
CA THR A 84 42.90 -4.19 23.41
C THR A 84 43.21 -3.85 24.86
N ASP A 85 44.48 -3.65 25.20
CA ASP A 85 44.91 -3.19 26.51
C ASP A 85 44.37 -1.80 26.85
N LEU A 86 44.40 -0.84 25.91
CA LEU A 86 43.77 0.46 26.11
C LEU A 86 42.26 0.37 26.29
N LEU A 87 41.59 -0.51 25.54
CA LEU A 87 40.14 -0.75 25.68
C LEU A 87 39.77 -1.37 27.03
N PHE A 88 40.63 -2.20 27.62
CA PHE A 88 40.39 -2.78 28.95
C PHE A 88 40.78 -1.85 30.10
N ALA A 89 41.77 -0.97 29.89
CA ALA A 89 42.29 -0.08 30.92
C ALA A 89 41.50 1.23 31.06
N ASN A 90 40.62 1.55 30.10
CA ASN A 90 39.96 2.83 30.01
C ASN A 90 38.46 2.69 29.70
N GLU A 91 37.73 3.80 29.87
CA GLU A 91 36.28 3.85 29.69
C GLU A 91 35.87 4.05 28.22
N GLU A 92 34.67 3.59 27.89
CA GLU A 92 34.05 3.75 26.56
C GLU A 92 32.92 4.78 26.61
N LEU A 93 32.93 5.74 25.69
CA LEU A 93 31.82 6.65 25.47
C LEU A 93 30.65 5.88 24.86
N LEU A 94 29.67 5.59 25.69
CA LEU A 94 28.39 5.05 25.24
C LEU A 94 27.48 6.21 24.84
N VAL A 95 27.20 6.32 23.54
CA VAL A 95 26.16 7.23 23.05
C VAL A 95 24.81 6.56 23.31
N ASP A 96 23.97 7.17 24.14
CA ASP A 96 22.57 6.76 24.27
C ASP A 96 21.81 7.12 22.99
N GLU A 97 21.98 6.28 21.97
CA GLU A 97 21.29 6.38 20.68
C GLU A 97 19.75 6.39 20.87
N SER A 98 19.26 5.80 21.97
CA SER A 98 17.83 5.70 22.24
C SER A 98 17.29 7.02 22.77
N GLY A 99 18.03 7.64 23.69
CA GLY A 99 17.76 8.98 24.18
C GLY A 99 17.78 10.03 23.06
N ASP A 100 18.71 9.93 22.11
CA ASP A 100 18.79 10.87 20.99
C ASP A 100 17.59 10.74 20.04
N ILE A 101 17.14 9.53 19.70
CA ILE A 101 15.95 9.31 18.86
C ILE A 101 14.67 9.73 19.61
N ILE A 102 14.53 9.35 20.88
CA ILE A 102 13.39 9.70 21.74
C ILE A 102 13.26 11.22 21.86
N THR A 103 14.37 11.90 22.13
CA THR A 103 14.41 13.37 22.26
C THR A 103 14.11 14.04 20.92
N LYS A 104 14.75 13.58 19.83
CA LYS A 104 14.59 14.13 18.49
C LYS A 104 13.14 14.11 18.00
N TYR A 105 12.40 13.05 18.31
CA TYR A 105 11.02 12.88 17.86
C TYR A 105 9.96 13.10 18.94
N ALA A 106 10.37 13.52 20.15
CA ALA A 106 9.50 13.67 21.31
C ALA A 106 8.64 12.42 21.62
N ILE A 107 9.21 11.23 21.40
CA ILE A 107 8.54 9.95 21.66
C ILE A 107 8.73 9.57 23.12
N HIS A 108 7.69 9.03 23.77
CA HIS A 108 7.80 8.59 25.15
C HIS A 108 8.81 7.43 25.31
N HIS A 109 9.62 7.47 26.38
CA HIS A 109 10.70 6.51 26.65
C HIS A 109 10.26 5.04 26.68
N SER A 110 8.98 4.77 26.98
CA SER A 110 8.41 3.41 26.93
C SER A 110 8.49 2.76 25.55
N HIS A 111 8.69 3.54 24.48
CA HIS A 111 8.81 3.03 23.12
C HIS A 111 10.25 2.89 22.63
N ALA A 112 11.27 3.20 23.46
CA ALA A 112 12.69 3.05 23.12
C ALA A 112 13.03 1.66 22.54
N PRO A 113 12.56 0.54 23.14
CA PRO A 113 12.91 -0.79 22.65
C PRO A 113 12.43 -1.05 21.22
N LEU A 114 11.26 -0.52 20.87
CA LEU A 114 10.68 -0.66 19.54
C LEU A 114 11.47 0.15 18.50
N LEU A 115 11.83 1.39 18.81
CA LEU A 115 12.63 2.23 17.92
C LEU A 115 14.01 1.60 17.69
N MET A 116 14.59 1.00 18.72
CA MET A 116 15.86 0.29 18.63
C MET A 116 15.78 -0.97 17.77
N GLN A 117 14.69 -1.73 17.88
CA GLN A 117 14.46 -2.90 17.02
C GLN A 117 14.50 -2.52 15.53
N TYR A 118 13.96 -1.36 15.16
CA TYR A 118 13.89 -0.90 13.77
C TYR A 118 14.89 0.22 13.44
N LYS A 119 15.97 0.38 14.23
CA LYS A 119 16.91 1.52 14.12
C LYS A 119 17.46 1.74 12.72
N ARG A 120 17.75 0.66 12.00
CA ARG A 120 18.26 0.71 10.62
C ARG A 120 17.30 1.39 9.64
N PHE A 121 15.99 1.31 9.90
CA PHE A 121 14.99 1.99 9.08
C PHE A 121 14.85 3.45 9.50
N VAL A 122 14.91 3.73 10.79
CA VAL A 122 14.84 5.09 11.35
C VAL A 122 16.02 5.96 10.91
N LYS A 123 17.25 5.40 10.95
CA LYS A 123 18.49 6.09 10.58
C LYS A 123 18.72 6.19 9.07
N ALA A 124 18.09 5.33 8.25
CA ALA A 124 18.33 5.34 6.82
C ALA A 124 17.77 6.60 6.15
N ASN A 125 18.66 7.44 5.61
CA ASN A 125 18.31 8.69 4.90
C ASN A 125 17.22 8.51 3.85
N LYS A 126 17.24 7.39 3.11
CA LYS A 126 16.22 7.04 2.09
C LYS A 126 14.79 6.90 2.64
N TYR A 127 14.62 6.64 3.93
CA TYR A 127 13.33 6.39 4.58
C TYR A 127 12.91 7.52 5.53
N GLN A 128 13.84 8.42 5.87
CA GLN A 128 13.60 9.46 6.87
C GLN A 128 12.41 10.35 6.51
N SER A 129 12.31 10.83 5.26
CA SER A 129 11.18 11.67 4.81
C SER A 129 9.83 10.94 4.89
N LYS A 130 9.82 9.63 4.68
CA LYS A 130 8.61 8.79 4.72
C LYS A 130 8.19 8.45 6.15
N LEU A 131 9.15 8.23 7.05
CA LEU A 131 8.88 7.88 8.44
C LEU A 131 8.66 9.10 9.35
N LEU A 132 9.17 10.27 8.97
CA LEU A 132 9.07 11.49 9.77
C LEU A 132 7.63 11.79 10.23
N PRO A 133 6.58 11.79 9.37
CA PRO A 133 5.21 12.08 9.80
C PRO A 133 4.64 11.09 10.83
N ILE A 134 5.19 9.86 10.87
CA ILE A 134 4.76 8.80 11.79
C ILE A 134 5.54 8.89 13.10
N LEU A 135 6.83 9.21 13.03
CA LEU A 135 7.69 9.40 14.19
C LEU A 135 7.34 10.66 14.99
N THR A 136 6.90 11.73 14.33
CA THR A 136 6.47 12.98 14.99
C THR A 136 4.98 13.02 15.32
N ALA A 137 4.23 11.95 15.03
CA ALA A 137 2.82 11.88 15.38
C ALA A 137 2.63 11.89 16.89
N ASN A 138 1.70 12.71 17.38
CA ASN A 138 1.36 12.80 18.80
C ASN A 138 -0.13 12.44 19.01
N PRO A 139 -0.45 11.35 19.75
CA PRO A 139 0.49 10.40 20.35
C PRO A 139 1.16 9.48 19.32
N PHE A 140 2.39 9.05 19.63
CA PHE A 140 3.10 8.05 18.83
C PHE A 140 2.34 6.71 18.85
N SER A 141 2.25 6.06 17.70
CA SER A 141 1.55 4.79 17.55
C SER A 141 2.51 3.68 17.12
N PRO A 142 2.80 2.69 17.99
CA PRO A 142 3.61 1.51 17.66
C PRO A 142 3.12 0.79 16.41
N TYR A 143 1.81 0.55 16.32
CA TYR A 143 1.19 -0.11 15.16
C TYR A 143 1.44 0.68 13.87
N LYS A 144 1.17 2.00 13.86
CA LYS A 144 1.38 2.82 12.64
C LYS A 144 2.85 2.85 12.23
N PHE A 145 3.77 2.87 13.20
CA PHE A 145 5.21 2.79 12.95
C PHE A 145 5.61 1.45 12.31
N GLN A 146 5.20 0.32 12.90
CA GLN A 146 5.48 -1.01 12.34
C GLN A 146 4.83 -1.21 10.97
N ASN A 147 3.60 -0.72 10.78
CA ASN A 147 2.90 -0.74 9.49
C ASN A 147 3.64 0.07 8.41
N ALA A 148 4.25 1.19 8.80
CA ALA A 148 5.10 1.96 7.90
C ALA A 148 6.36 1.19 7.51
N ILE A 149 6.99 0.47 8.44
CA ILE A 149 8.11 -0.43 8.13
C ILE A 149 7.67 -1.52 7.15
N ILE A 150 6.47 -2.08 7.31
CA ILE A 150 5.89 -3.03 6.35
C ILE A 150 5.78 -2.37 4.96
N SER A 151 5.26 -1.16 4.85
CA SER A 151 5.20 -0.45 3.55
C SER A 151 6.58 -0.32 2.91
N LEU A 152 7.61 0.03 3.69
CA LEU A 152 8.98 0.14 3.19
C LEU A 152 9.52 -1.20 2.69
N LEU A 153 9.22 -2.29 3.40
CA LEU A 153 9.62 -3.64 3.01
C LEU A 153 8.89 -4.15 1.76
N LEU A 154 7.64 -3.72 1.55
CA LEU A 154 6.83 -4.05 0.37
C LEU A 154 7.08 -3.12 -0.82
N ASN A 155 7.95 -2.10 -0.65
CA ASN A 155 8.14 -0.99 -1.59
C ASN A 155 6.85 -0.23 -1.93
N GLU A 156 5.91 -0.15 -0.98
CA GLU A 156 4.67 0.60 -1.11
C GLU A 156 4.93 2.12 -0.98
N LYS A 157 4.36 2.90 -1.90
CA LYS A 157 4.54 4.36 -1.94
C LYS A 157 3.73 5.05 -0.84
N LYS A 158 2.50 4.59 -0.59
CA LYS A 158 1.63 5.13 0.45
C LYS A 158 1.94 4.51 1.81
N VAL A 159 3.02 5.00 2.43
CA VAL A 159 3.57 4.46 3.67
C VAL A 159 2.58 4.52 4.84
N GLY A 160 2.45 3.39 5.56
CA GLY A 160 1.67 3.27 6.79
C GLY A 160 0.15 3.20 6.57
N ARG A 161 -0.30 2.88 5.35
CA ARG A 161 -1.72 2.70 5.02
C ARG A 161 -2.06 1.23 4.92
N ASP A 162 -2.97 0.76 5.79
CA ASP A 162 -3.37 -0.65 5.91
C ASP A 162 -3.84 -1.23 4.58
N ASN A 163 -4.80 -0.57 3.92
CA ASN A 163 -5.36 -1.03 2.65
C ASN A 163 -4.31 -1.11 1.53
N PHE A 164 -3.45 -0.11 1.40
CA PHE A 164 -2.40 -0.10 0.35
C PHE A 164 -1.34 -1.19 0.59
N ASN A 165 -1.01 -1.47 1.84
CA ASN A 165 -0.14 -2.60 2.16
C ASN A 165 -0.81 -3.93 1.82
N LEU A 166 -2.11 -4.12 2.13
CA LEU A 166 -2.83 -5.35 1.76
C LEU A 166 -2.96 -5.50 0.24
N ILE A 167 -3.27 -4.42 -0.48
CA ILE A 167 -3.26 -4.39 -1.96
C ILE A 167 -1.89 -4.83 -2.46
N ARG A 168 -0.81 -4.24 -1.95
CA ARG A 168 0.55 -4.58 -2.39
C ARG A 168 0.92 -6.04 -2.10
N ILE A 169 0.45 -6.59 -1.00
CA ILE A 169 0.62 -8.03 -0.69
C ILE A 169 -0.06 -8.88 -1.78
N PHE A 170 -1.31 -8.58 -2.13
CA PHE A 170 -2.00 -9.32 -3.19
C PHE A 170 -1.35 -9.15 -4.57
N GLU A 171 -0.85 -7.95 -4.89
CA GLU A 171 -0.07 -7.70 -6.11
C GLU A 171 1.17 -8.61 -6.17
N ILE A 172 1.96 -8.68 -5.11
CA ILE A 172 3.18 -9.51 -5.06
C ILE A 172 2.83 -11.01 -5.20
N ILE A 173 1.77 -11.48 -4.54
CA ILE A 173 1.34 -12.89 -4.65
C ILE A 173 0.91 -13.20 -6.08
N ASN A 174 0.19 -12.27 -6.72
CA ASN A 174 -0.25 -12.40 -8.10
C ASN A 174 0.92 -12.37 -9.09
N GLU A 175 1.94 -11.55 -8.83
CA GLU A 175 3.19 -11.52 -9.60
C GLU A 175 3.96 -12.85 -9.44
N SER A 176 4.14 -13.33 -8.20
CA SER A 176 4.82 -14.59 -7.90
C SER A 176 4.64 -15.03 -6.44
N ALA A 177 4.05 -16.22 -6.24
CA ALA A 177 3.98 -16.86 -4.93
C ALA A 177 5.37 -17.07 -4.29
N GLU A 178 6.39 -17.41 -5.09
CA GLU A 178 7.76 -17.59 -4.59
C GLU A 178 8.39 -16.28 -4.09
N GLN A 179 8.10 -15.16 -4.75
CA GLN A 179 8.54 -13.85 -4.27
C GLN A 179 7.89 -13.50 -2.94
N TRP A 180 6.60 -13.80 -2.80
CA TRP A 180 5.90 -13.63 -1.52
C TRP A 180 6.51 -14.48 -0.40
N GLU A 181 6.82 -15.75 -0.66
CA GLU A 181 7.48 -16.62 0.34
C GLU A 181 8.86 -16.08 0.78
N LYS A 182 9.62 -15.43 -0.12
CA LYS A 182 10.84 -14.71 0.26
C LYS A 182 10.54 -13.50 1.15
N GLN A 183 9.48 -12.77 0.83
CA GLN A 183 9.05 -11.60 1.61
C GLN A 183 8.58 -11.99 3.02
N ILE A 184 7.87 -13.12 3.17
CA ILE A 184 7.49 -13.66 4.48
C ILE A 184 8.73 -13.88 5.35
N LYS A 185 9.81 -14.45 4.81
CA LYS A 185 11.07 -14.66 5.56
C LYS A 185 11.69 -13.35 6.05
N VAL A 186 11.60 -12.28 5.25
CA VAL A 186 12.03 -10.94 5.67
C VAL A 186 11.15 -10.42 6.79
N LEU A 187 9.83 -10.51 6.66
CA LEU A 187 8.87 -10.09 7.69
C LEU A 187 9.03 -10.87 9.00
N GLN A 188 9.33 -12.17 8.93
CA GLN A 188 9.63 -13.03 10.08
C GLN A 188 10.90 -12.57 10.80
N LYS A 189 11.99 -12.31 10.05
CA LYS A 189 13.25 -11.81 10.61
C LYS A 189 13.04 -10.48 11.36
N GLU A 190 12.16 -9.63 10.84
CA GLU A 190 11.82 -8.34 11.44
C GLU A 190 10.72 -8.42 12.51
N LYS A 191 10.14 -9.59 12.77
CA LYS A 191 9.02 -9.82 13.71
C LYS A 191 7.77 -8.99 13.38
N LEU A 192 7.43 -8.90 12.09
CA LEU A 192 6.31 -8.11 11.57
C LEU A 192 5.11 -8.95 11.11
N VAL A 193 5.19 -10.28 11.19
CA VAL A 193 4.11 -11.18 10.73
C VAL A 193 2.79 -10.91 11.45
N ASP A 194 2.82 -10.79 12.78
CA ASP A 194 1.61 -10.53 13.57
C ASP A 194 0.97 -9.18 13.23
N ILE A 195 1.79 -8.19 12.88
CA ILE A 195 1.30 -6.87 12.44
C ILE A 195 0.63 -6.97 11.07
N VAL A 196 1.13 -7.81 10.16
CA VAL A 196 0.44 -8.08 8.88
C VAL A 196 -0.90 -8.78 9.13
N ILE A 197 -0.97 -9.73 10.07
CA ILE A 197 -2.24 -10.39 10.44
C ILE A 197 -3.22 -9.38 11.05
N GLU A 198 -2.75 -8.51 11.95
CA GLU A 198 -3.56 -7.44 12.53
C GLU A 198 -4.06 -6.47 11.47
N LEU A 199 -3.21 -6.11 10.50
CA LEU A 199 -3.54 -5.27 9.35
C LEU A 199 -4.64 -5.90 8.49
N ILE A 200 -4.52 -7.19 8.15
CA ILE A 200 -5.55 -7.92 7.41
C ILE A 200 -6.88 -7.87 8.16
N HIS A 201 -6.87 -8.12 9.47
CA HIS A 201 -8.09 -8.07 10.28
C HIS A 201 -8.65 -6.64 10.42
N LYS A 202 -7.79 -5.62 10.49
CA LYS A 202 -8.23 -4.21 10.51
C LYS A 202 -8.89 -3.80 9.20
N THR A 203 -8.31 -4.19 8.07
CA THR A 203 -8.83 -3.87 6.72
C THR A 203 -10.06 -4.69 6.35
N THR A 204 -10.12 -5.98 6.69
CA THR A 204 -11.17 -6.87 6.18
C THR A 204 -12.16 -7.34 7.22
N HIS A 205 -11.84 -7.24 8.52
CA HIS A 205 -12.50 -7.94 9.63
C HIS A 205 -12.38 -9.47 9.62
N ILE A 206 -11.68 -10.05 8.65
CA ILE A 206 -11.45 -11.49 8.55
C ILE A 206 -10.17 -11.85 9.29
N LYS A 207 -10.23 -12.90 10.12
CA LYS A 207 -9.05 -13.46 10.79
C LYS A 207 -8.37 -14.49 9.88
N VAL A 208 -7.06 -14.35 9.72
CA VAL A 208 -6.20 -15.34 9.06
C VAL A 208 -5.27 -15.97 10.11
N GLN A 209 -4.90 -17.23 9.90
CA GLN A 209 -4.00 -17.95 10.82
C GLN A 209 -2.53 -17.68 10.51
N ASP A 210 -2.22 -17.52 9.22
CA ASP A 210 -0.89 -17.22 8.71
C ASP A 210 -1.00 -16.32 7.47
N ILE A 211 0.17 -15.93 6.96
CA ILE A 211 0.31 -15.08 5.78
C ILE A 211 0.91 -15.82 4.59
N THR A 212 0.76 -17.15 4.51
CA THR A 212 1.23 -17.94 3.36
C THR A 212 0.46 -17.56 2.09
N ALA A 213 1.05 -17.82 0.92
CA ALA A 213 0.37 -17.54 -0.35
C ALA A 213 -1.01 -18.22 -0.44
N ALA A 214 -1.13 -19.47 0.05
CA ALA A 214 -2.39 -20.22 0.05
C ALA A 214 -3.46 -19.61 0.97
N SER A 215 -3.09 -19.22 2.20
CA SER A 215 -4.02 -18.59 3.14
C SER A 215 -4.52 -17.24 2.61
N LEU A 216 -3.62 -16.44 2.02
CA LEU A 216 -3.97 -15.14 1.47
C LEU A 216 -4.74 -15.25 0.16
N GLN A 217 -4.50 -16.28 -0.66
CA GLN A 217 -5.35 -16.59 -1.80
C GLN A 217 -6.76 -16.98 -1.35
N SER A 218 -6.89 -17.84 -0.32
CA SER A 218 -8.20 -18.21 0.24
C SER A 218 -8.96 -17.00 0.78
N LEU A 219 -8.26 -16.08 1.45
CA LEU A 219 -8.81 -14.77 1.84
C LEU A 219 -9.29 -14.01 0.61
N PHE A 220 -8.46 -13.86 -0.42
CA PHE A 220 -8.81 -13.10 -1.61
C PHE A 220 -10.02 -13.68 -2.37
N LEU A 221 -10.16 -15.01 -2.44
CA LEU A 221 -11.34 -15.64 -3.04
C LEU A 221 -12.63 -15.30 -2.28
N LYS A 222 -12.59 -15.27 -0.94
CA LYS A 222 -13.71 -14.78 -0.13
C LYS A 222 -13.99 -13.31 -0.40
N LEU A 223 -12.93 -12.50 -0.52
CA LEU A 223 -13.06 -11.08 -0.82
C LEU A 223 -13.75 -10.85 -2.17
N LYS A 224 -13.22 -11.44 -3.23
CA LYS A 224 -13.76 -11.37 -4.60
C LYS A 224 -15.22 -11.81 -4.64
N TYR A 225 -15.53 -13.02 -4.16
CA TYR A 225 -16.89 -13.56 -4.23
C TYR A 225 -17.92 -12.67 -3.54
N ASN A 226 -17.62 -12.15 -2.34
CA ASN A 226 -18.56 -11.29 -1.62
C ASN A 226 -18.62 -9.86 -2.16
N ALA A 227 -17.55 -9.38 -2.80
CA ALA A 227 -17.60 -8.12 -3.55
C ALA A 227 -18.52 -8.25 -4.77
N LEU A 228 -18.41 -9.33 -5.54
CA LEU A 228 -19.29 -9.62 -6.68
C LEU A 228 -20.75 -9.76 -6.22
N THR A 229 -20.99 -10.47 -5.12
CA THR A 229 -22.35 -10.80 -4.64
C THR A 229 -22.87 -9.85 -3.54
N ARG A 230 -22.32 -8.63 -3.42
CA ARG A 230 -22.60 -7.71 -2.28
C ARG A 230 -24.09 -7.48 -2.02
N TYR A 231 -24.87 -7.26 -3.08
CA TYR A 231 -26.30 -6.94 -2.96
C TYR A 231 -27.21 -8.18 -3.02
N ILE A 232 -26.61 -9.36 -3.19
CA ILE A 232 -27.33 -10.63 -3.27
C ILE A 232 -27.48 -11.20 -1.85
N LYS A 233 -28.71 -11.13 -1.32
CA LYS A 233 -29.06 -11.60 0.03
C LYS A 233 -29.30 -13.10 0.10
N GLU A 234 -30.03 -13.66 -0.85
CA GLU A 234 -30.36 -15.07 -0.89
C GLU A 234 -29.35 -15.84 -1.71
N VAL A 235 -28.72 -16.85 -1.10
CA VAL A 235 -27.71 -17.67 -1.76
C VAL A 235 -28.38 -18.72 -2.63
N ASN A 236 -28.06 -18.75 -3.92
CA ASN A 236 -28.63 -19.74 -4.83
C ASN A 236 -28.03 -21.12 -4.53
N ALA A 237 -28.87 -22.16 -4.51
CA ALA A 237 -28.43 -23.54 -4.30
C ALA A 237 -27.43 -24.02 -5.38
N GLN A 238 -27.56 -23.51 -6.61
CA GLN A 238 -26.71 -23.80 -7.76
C GLN A 238 -25.37 -23.04 -7.75
N ASP A 239 -25.19 -22.09 -6.83
CA ASP A 239 -23.92 -21.37 -6.70
C ASP A 239 -22.82 -22.32 -6.15
N PRO A 240 -21.77 -22.62 -6.94
CA PRO A 240 -20.68 -23.49 -6.49
C PRO A 240 -19.80 -22.84 -5.41
N TYR A 241 -19.89 -21.52 -5.23
CA TYR A 241 -19.06 -20.73 -4.31
C TYR A 241 -19.79 -20.29 -3.05
N LYS A 242 -21.03 -20.76 -2.84
CA LYS A 242 -21.86 -20.43 -1.67
C LYS A 242 -21.17 -20.55 -0.32
N SER A 243 -20.19 -21.45 -0.18
CA SER A 243 -19.40 -21.63 1.04
C SER A 243 -18.48 -20.44 1.37
N LEU A 244 -18.22 -19.56 0.41
CA LEU A 244 -17.43 -18.34 0.59
C LEU A 244 -18.27 -17.17 1.10
N LYS A 245 -19.61 -17.27 1.11
CA LYS A 245 -20.51 -16.17 1.48
C LYS A 245 -20.29 -15.73 2.92
N ILE A 246 -20.24 -14.42 3.10
CA ILE A 246 -20.16 -13.72 4.39
C ILE A 246 -21.49 -13.00 4.60
N SER A 247 -22.04 -13.14 5.81
CA SER A 247 -23.29 -12.47 6.22
C SER A 247 -23.06 -11.35 7.24
N ASP A 248 -21.83 -11.18 7.74
CA ASP A 248 -21.50 -10.13 8.70
C ASP A 248 -21.35 -8.77 7.99
N GLU A 249 -22.25 -7.84 8.27
CA GLU A 249 -22.27 -6.52 7.63
C GLU A 249 -21.02 -5.68 7.92
N ILE A 250 -20.40 -5.82 9.10
CA ILE A 250 -19.17 -5.09 9.43
C ILE A 250 -18.06 -5.52 8.48
N THR A 251 -17.91 -6.83 8.27
CA THR A 251 -16.96 -7.42 7.32
C THR A 251 -17.26 -6.92 5.91
N LEU A 252 -18.52 -6.99 5.47
CA LEU A 252 -18.90 -6.58 4.12
C LEU A 252 -18.65 -5.08 3.85
N SER A 253 -19.00 -4.19 4.79
CA SER A 253 -18.75 -2.75 4.65
C SER A 253 -17.25 -2.42 4.59
N LYS A 254 -16.41 -3.14 5.35
CA LYS A 254 -14.96 -2.97 5.28
C LYS A 254 -14.37 -3.45 3.96
N MET A 255 -14.89 -4.57 3.44
CA MET A 255 -14.48 -5.09 2.13
C MET A 255 -14.87 -4.15 1.00
N GLU A 256 -16.06 -3.57 1.06
CA GLU A 256 -16.52 -2.57 0.11
C GLU A 256 -15.60 -1.34 0.10
N LEU A 257 -15.23 -0.83 1.29
CA LEU A 257 -14.24 0.25 1.39
C LEU A 257 -12.87 -0.16 0.83
N PHE A 258 -12.43 -1.38 1.08
CA PHE A 258 -11.15 -1.89 0.56
C PHE A 258 -11.10 -1.91 -0.97
N PHE A 259 -12.12 -2.47 -1.63
CA PHE A 259 -12.19 -2.49 -3.09
C PHE A 259 -12.37 -1.08 -3.68
N LYS A 260 -13.18 -0.23 -3.03
CA LYS A 260 -13.37 1.16 -3.45
C LYS A 260 -12.06 1.94 -3.42
N GLU A 261 -11.26 1.83 -2.35
CA GLU A 261 -9.95 2.48 -2.31
C GLU A 261 -8.96 1.94 -3.36
N TRP A 262 -9.11 0.68 -3.79
CA TRP A 262 -8.31 0.13 -4.87
C TRP A 262 -8.74 0.71 -6.23
N GLN A 263 -10.06 0.79 -6.49
CA GLN A 263 -10.62 1.33 -7.73
C GLN A 263 -10.37 2.84 -7.89
N ASP A 264 -10.49 3.60 -6.79
CA ASP A 264 -10.35 5.06 -6.79
C ASP A 264 -8.89 5.53 -6.91
N ASP A 265 -7.90 4.65 -6.69
CA ASP A 265 -6.49 5.02 -6.78
C ASP A 265 -5.92 4.83 -8.19
N VAL A 266 -5.49 5.94 -8.79
CA VAL A 266 -4.92 5.99 -10.15
C VAL A 266 -3.76 5.02 -10.38
N HIS A 267 -2.97 4.70 -9.36
CA HIS A 267 -1.82 3.79 -9.50
C HIS A 267 -2.15 2.33 -9.20
N LYS A 268 -3.16 2.06 -8.37
CA LYS A 268 -3.57 0.70 -7.99
C LYS A 268 -4.68 0.14 -8.86
N THR A 269 -5.57 0.97 -9.40
CA THR A 269 -6.69 0.52 -10.25
C THR A 269 -6.21 -0.30 -11.45
N ALA A 270 -5.04 0.03 -11.99
CA ALA A 270 -4.42 -0.68 -13.10
C ALA A 270 -4.11 -2.17 -12.78
N SER A 271 -3.79 -2.50 -11.52
CA SER A 271 -3.46 -3.86 -11.09
C SER A 271 -4.69 -4.69 -10.67
N LEU A 272 -5.81 -4.05 -10.34
CA LEU A 272 -6.99 -4.72 -9.79
C LEU A 272 -7.48 -5.86 -10.67
N GLU A 273 -7.71 -5.60 -11.95
CA GLU A 273 -8.19 -6.61 -12.91
C GLU A 273 -7.22 -7.81 -13.01
N ALA A 274 -5.92 -7.53 -13.05
CA ALA A 274 -4.91 -8.58 -13.11
C ALA A 274 -4.91 -9.47 -11.85
N VAL A 275 -5.15 -8.89 -10.67
CA VAL A 275 -5.25 -9.66 -9.42
C VAL A 275 -6.59 -10.42 -9.33
N LEU A 276 -7.70 -9.83 -9.76
CA LEU A 276 -9.01 -10.48 -9.82
C LEU A 276 -8.99 -11.71 -10.74
N GLN A 277 -8.27 -11.63 -11.86
CA GLN A 277 -8.12 -12.72 -12.81
C GLN A 277 -7.08 -13.74 -12.37
N GLY A 278 -5.92 -13.33 -11.84
CA GLY A 278 -4.87 -14.27 -11.43
C GLY A 278 -5.19 -14.93 -10.09
N LEU A 279 -5.08 -14.18 -8.99
CA LEU A 279 -5.31 -14.67 -7.63
C LEU A 279 -6.77 -15.14 -7.41
N GLY A 280 -7.71 -14.45 -8.06
CA GLY A 280 -9.16 -14.72 -7.98
C GLY A 280 -9.71 -15.73 -8.99
N SER A 281 -8.88 -16.34 -9.84
CA SER A 281 -9.28 -17.24 -10.94
C SER A 281 -10.22 -18.39 -10.54
N SER A 282 -10.10 -18.89 -9.31
CA SER A 282 -10.93 -20.01 -8.83
C SER A 282 -12.39 -19.61 -8.59
N VAL A 283 -12.69 -18.32 -8.44
CA VAL A 283 -14.07 -17.80 -8.48
C VAL A 283 -14.34 -17.33 -9.91
N ASP A 284 -14.88 -18.25 -10.69
CA ASP A 284 -15.32 -18.03 -12.07
C ASP A 284 -16.60 -17.19 -12.11
N GLU A 285 -16.49 -15.99 -12.65
CA GLU A 285 -17.59 -15.03 -12.75
C GLU A 285 -18.71 -15.54 -13.65
N THR A 286 -18.43 -16.34 -14.69
CA THR A 286 -19.47 -16.91 -15.55
C THR A 286 -20.38 -17.84 -14.77
N LYS A 287 -19.83 -18.60 -13.80
CA LYS A 287 -20.62 -19.48 -12.93
C LYS A 287 -21.42 -18.70 -11.89
N VAL A 288 -20.87 -17.60 -11.36
CA VAL A 288 -21.61 -16.71 -10.46
C VAL A 288 -22.79 -16.09 -11.21
N ILE A 289 -22.55 -15.56 -12.40
CA ILE A 289 -23.58 -15.00 -13.28
C ILE A 289 -24.65 -16.05 -13.62
N ALA A 290 -24.25 -17.26 -14.02
CA ALA A 290 -25.20 -18.32 -14.34
C ALA A 290 -26.06 -18.75 -13.12
N ALA A 291 -25.53 -18.63 -11.90
CA ALA A 291 -26.28 -18.97 -10.70
C ALA A 291 -27.33 -17.92 -10.34
N TYR A 292 -27.08 -16.63 -10.56
CA TYR A 292 -27.98 -15.56 -10.11
C TYR A 292 -28.79 -14.89 -11.24
N GLY A 293 -28.29 -14.97 -12.47
CA GLY A 293 -28.94 -14.44 -13.66
C GLY A 293 -29.00 -12.92 -13.69
N THR A 294 -29.97 -12.41 -14.48
CA THR A 294 -30.06 -11.01 -14.93
C THR A 294 -30.85 -10.08 -14.02
N LYS A 295 -31.47 -10.62 -12.97
CA LYS A 295 -32.37 -9.85 -12.09
C LYS A 295 -31.70 -9.33 -10.82
N VAL A 296 -30.41 -9.59 -10.67
CA VAL A 296 -29.63 -9.17 -9.51
C VAL A 296 -28.67 -8.07 -9.90
N GLU A 297 -28.44 -7.15 -8.96
CA GLU A 297 -27.38 -6.16 -9.06
C GLU A 297 -26.09 -6.77 -8.52
N PHE A 298 -25.06 -6.89 -9.37
CA PHE A 298 -23.73 -7.29 -8.93
C PHE A 298 -23.02 -6.12 -8.23
N GLY A 299 -22.24 -6.42 -7.20
CA GLY A 299 -21.55 -5.41 -6.40
C GLY A 299 -20.32 -4.83 -7.07
N LEU A 300 -19.34 -5.68 -7.36
CA LEU A 300 -18.10 -5.31 -8.03
C LEU A 300 -18.29 -5.40 -9.55
N GLN A 301 -18.07 -4.28 -10.25
CA GLN A 301 -18.16 -4.18 -11.70
C GLN A 301 -16.82 -4.55 -12.34
N THR A 302 -16.68 -5.79 -12.81
CA THR A 302 -15.51 -6.28 -13.57
C THR A 302 -15.75 -6.16 -15.07
N SER A 303 -14.71 -6.23 -15.89
CA SER A 303 -14.88 -6.22 -17.36
C SER A 303 -15.82 -7.32 -17.86
N HIS A 304 -15.79 -8.49 -17.22
CA HIS A 304 -16.63 -9.61 -17.63
C HIS A 304 -18.09 -9.47 -17.17
N ILE A 305 -18.36 -8.88 -15.99
CA ILE A 305 -19.72 -8.51 -15.59
C ILE A 305 -20.28 -7.44 -16.53
N ILE A 306 -19.50 -6.40 -16.84
CA ILE A 306 -19.94 -5.33 -17.74
C ILE A 306 -20.21 -5.85 -19.15
N GLN A 307 -19.35 -6.73 -19.68
CA GLN A 307 -19.62 -7.38 -20.96
C GLN A 307 -20.93 -8.19 -20.92
N TYR A 308 -21.15 -8.98 -19.86
CA TYR A 308 -22.38 -9.73 -19.71
C TYR A 308 -23.62 -8.81 -19.65
N GLU A 309 -23.56 -7.74 -18.85
CA GLU A 309 -24.67 -6.77 -18.74
C GLU A 309 -24.90 -6.03 -20.06
N LEU A 310 -23.85 -5.70 -20.82
CA LEU A 310 -23.96 -5.13 -22.17
C LEU A 310 -24.70 -6.06 -23.14
N ASP A 311 -24.35 -7.35 -23.15
CA ASP A 311 -25.02 -8.34 -24.00
C ASP A 311 -26.51 -8.43 -23.66
N GLN A 312 -26.85 -8.40 -22.36
CA GLN A 312 -28.25 -8.40 -21.92
C GLN A 312 -29.00 -7.13 -22.33
N VAL A 313 -28.37 -5.97 -22.19
CA VAL A 313 -28.95 -4.70 -22.63
C VAL A 313 -29.19 -4.73 -24.14
N ALA A 314 -28.25 -5.26 -24.92
CA ALA A 314 -28.38 -5.38 -26.37
C ALA A 314 -29.58 -6.25 -26.78
N ASP A 315 -29.86 -7.34 -26.05
CA ASP A 315 -31.01 -8.21 -26.31
C ASP A 315 -32.36 -7.51 -26.07
N ILE A 316 -32.43 -6.60 -25.09
CA ILE A 316 -33.71 -5.96 -24.70
C ILE A 316 -33.90 -4.55 -25.26
N VAL A 317 -32.87 -3.93 -25.84
CA VAL A 317 -32.84 -2.49 -26.17
C VAL A 317 -33.98 -2.07 -27.12
N ASN A 318 -34.41 -2.95 -28.01
CA ASN A 318 -35.49 -2.70 -28.97
C ASN A 318 -36.87 -2.88 -28.33
N ASP A 319 -37.09 -3.99 -27.61
CA ASP A 319 -38.40 -4.38 -27.09
C ASP A 319 -38.76 -3.64 -25.78
N LYS A 320 -37.75 -3.40 -24.93
CA LYS A 320 -37.88 -2.79 -23.60
C LYS A 320 -36.85 -1.67 -23.37
N PRO A 321 -36.90 -0.59 -24.17
CA PRO A 321 -35.90 0.48 -24.12
C PRO A 321 -35.85 1.24 -22.78
N ALA A 322 -36.96 1.35 -22.04
CA ALA A 322 -36.96 1.97 -20.72
C ALA A 322 -36.17 1.14 -19.69
N GLU A 323 -36.34 -0.20 -19.70
CA GLU A 323 -35.61 -1.13 -18.82
C GLU A 323 -34.10 -1.09 -19.15
N ALA A 324 -33.74 -1.05 -20.43
CA ALA A 324 -32.37 -0.86 -20.88
C ALA A 324 -31.73 0.44 -20.35
N LEU A 325 -32.47 1.56 -20.37
CA LEU A 325 -31.97 2.85 -19.88
C LEU A 325 -31.77 2.86 -18.37
N GLU A 326 -32.64 2.21 -17.60
CA GLU A 326 -32.49 2.08 -16.15
C GLU A 326 -31.21 1.31 -15.79
N ILE A 327 -30.95 0.17 -16.47
CA ILE A 327 -29.74 -0.62 -16.26
C ILE A 327 -28.49 0.21 -16.56
N ILE A 328 -28.40 0.81 -17.76
CA ILE A 328 -27.23 1.61 -18.17
C ILE A 328 -26.99 2.78 -17.22
N SER A 329 -28.06 3.40 -16.70
CA SER A 329 -27.94 4.56 -15.80
C SER A 329 -27.48 4.17 -14.39
N GLY A 330 -27.62 2.90 -14.01
CA GLY A 330 -27.15 2.36 -12.73
C GLY A 330 -25.65 2.06 -12.68
N TRP A 331 -24.98 1.97 -13.83
CA TRP A 331 -23.56 1.62 -13.89
C TRP A 331 -22.65 2.67 -13.25
N GLN A 332 -21.84 2.22 -12.29
CA GLN A 332 -20.76 2.99 -11.68
C GLN A 332 -19.41 2.41 -12.13
N LEU A 333 -18.91 2.92 -13.25
CA LEU A 333 -17.69 2.42 -13.89
C LEU A 333 -16.49 3.26 -13.51
N ASP A 334 -15.36 2.61 -13.25
CA ASP A 334 -14.08 3.28 -13.14
C ASP A 334 -13.58 3.77 -14.51
N GLN A 335 -12.54 4.61 -14.51
CA GLN A 335 -12.01 5.21 -15.73
C GLN A 335 -11.59 4.16 -16.78
N LYS A 336 -11.02 3.02 -16.36
CA LYS A 336 -10.52 2.00 -17.28
C LYS A 336 -11.67 1.25 -17.95
N LEU A 337 -12.74 0.98 -17.21
CA LEU A 337 -13.97 0.39 -17.76
C LEU A 337 -14.68 1.36 -18.70
N VAL A 338 -14.71 2.66 -18.37
CA VAL A 338 -15.24 3.69 -19.28
C VAL A 338 -14.42 3.74 -20.58
N GLU A 339 -13.09 3.68 -20.49
CA GLU A 339 -12.22 3.65 -21.67
C GLU A 339 -12.43 2.38 -22.51
N SER A 340 -12.70 1.24 -21.88
CA SER A 340 -12.86 -0.06 -22.57
C SER A 340 -14.24 -0.27 -23.17
N PHE A 341 -15.30 0.21 -22.51
CA PHE A 341 -16.69 -0.08 -22.88
C PHE A 341 -17.50 1.17 -23.26
N GLY A 342 -16.97 2.38 -23.08
CA GLY A 342 -17.71 3.62 -23.23
C GLY A 342 -18.41 3.77 -24.58
N VAL A 343 -17.76 3.37 -25.68
CA VAL A 343 -18.36 3.43 -27.01
C VAL A 343 -19.55 2.47 -27.15
N ALA A 344 -19.45 1.25 -26.61
CA ALA A 344 -20.54 0.27 -26.62
C ALA A 344 -21.71 0.72 -25.73
N ILE A 345 -21.40 1.29 -24.56
CA ILE A 345 -22.38 1.88 -23.64
C ILE A 345 -23.12 3.04 -24.34
N ASP A 346 -22.40 3.93 -25.00
CA ASP A 346 -22.99 5.07 -25.72
C ASP A 346 -23.85 4.61 -26.89
N PHE A 347 -23.43 3.57 -27.62
CA PHE A 347 -24.24 2.96 -28.68
C PHE A 347 -25.58 2.46 -28.13
N LEU A 348 -25.56 1.62 -27.09
CA LEU A 348 -26.77 1.04 -26.52
C LEU A 348 -27.65 2.09 -25.85
N LYS A 349 -27.05 3.06 -25.16
CA LYS A 349 -27.77 4.18 -24.52
C LYS A 349 -28.54 5.01 -25.52
N ASN A 350 -27.91 5.38 -26.64
CA ASN A 350 -28.59 6.19 -27.66
C ASN A 350 -29.61 5.35 -28.45
N THR A 351 -29.35 4.08 -28.68
CA THR A 351 -30.32 3.14 -29.27
C THR A 351 -31.56 2.99 -28.38
N ALA A 352 -31.36 2.85 -27.07
CA ALA A 352 -32.45 2.76 -26.10
C ALA A 352 -33.29 4.06 -26.07
N LYS A 353 -32.64 5.23 -26.04
CA LYS A 353 -33.35 6.53 -26.11
C LYS A 353 -34.18 6.65 -27.38
N PHE A 354 -33.65 6.23 -28.52
CA PHE A 354 -34.36 6.23 -29.80
C PHE A 354 -35.62 5.36 -29.73
N TYR A 355 -35.50 4.09 -29.33
CA TYR A 355 -36.66 3.20 -29.26
C TYR A 355 -37.65 3.61 -28.17
N ASN A 356 -37.19 4.18 -27.06
CA ASN A 356 -38.07 4.70 -26.01
C ASN A 356 -38.94 5.84 -26.51
N LEU A 357 -38.34 6.77 -27.26
CA LEU A 357 -39.04 7.89 -27.87
C LEU A 357 -40.00 7.43 -28.97
N ARG A 358 -39.54 6.53 -29.85
CA ARG A 358 -40.32 5.97 -30.96
C ARG A 358 -41.58 5.26 -30.47
N LYS A 359 -41.52 4.58 -29.32
CA LYS A 359 -42.66 3.82 -28.76
C LYS A 359 -43.89 4.70 -28.45
N ASN A 360 -43.70 6.01 -28.27
CA ASN A 360 -44.80 6.95 -28.04
C ASN A 360 -45.62 7.24 -29.32
N TYR A 361 -45.18 6.76 -30.49
CA TYR A 361 -45.78 7.05 -31.79
C TYR A 361 -46.08 5.76 -32.55
N SER A 362 -47.34 5.53 -32.90
CA SER A 362 -47.77 4.43 -33.77
C SER A 362 -47.48 4.71 -35.24
N ASP A 363 -47.61 5.97 -35.62
CA ASP A 363 -47.27 6.54 -36.92
C ASP A 363 -46.78 7.98 -36.72
N PHE A 364 -46.30 8.59 -37.81
CA PHE A 364 -45.86 9.98 -37.84
C PHE A 364 -46.81 10.83 -38.69
N ASP A 365 -48.10 10.47 -38.73
CA ASP A 365 -49.11 11.25 -39.44
C ASP A 365 -49.81 12.21 -38.47
N PHE A 366 -49.51 13.50 -38.62
CA PHE A 366 -50.05 14.55 -37.75
C PHE A 366 -51.21 15.31 -38.41
N ASN A 367 -51.73 14.85 -39.57
CA ASN A 367 -52.77 15.48 -40.39
C ASN A 367 -52.43 16.86 -40.97
N TYR A 368 -51.69 17.71 -40.26
CA TYR A 368 -51.29 19.07 -40.65
C TYR A 368 -49.77 19.29 -40.54
N ILE A 369 -49.24 20.16 -41.38
CA ILE A 369 -47.80 20.45 -41.45
C ILE A 369 -47.34 21.19 -40.19
N GLU A 370 -48.14 22.13 -39.70
CA GLU A 370 -47.84 22.93 -38.50
C GLU A 370 -47.71 22.04 -37.26
N ASP A 371 -48.59 21.04 -37.13
CA ASP A 371 -48.55 20.08 -36.02
C ASP A 371 -47.30 19.19 -36.08
N TYR A 372 -46.89 18.77 -37.28
CA TYR A 372 -45.63 18.06 -37.47
C TYR A 372 -44.43 18.93 -37.08
N ILE A 373 -44.36 20.18 -37.54
CA ILE A 373 -43.25 21.10 -37.22
C ILE A 373 -43.16 21.31 -35.71
N GLN A 374 -44.28 21.59 -35.04
CA GLN A 374 -44.31 21.80 -33.60
C GLN A 374 -43.88 20.56 -32.82
N LYS A 375 -44.32 19.36 -33.24
CA LYS A 375 -43.87 18.10 -32.64
C LYS A 375 -42.42 17.78 -32.92
N TYR A 376 -41.92 18.13 -34.10
CA TYR A 376 -40.51 17.95 -34.43
C TYR A 376 -39.62 18.84 -33.58
N GLU A 377 -39.93 20.12 -33.45
CA GLU A 377 -39.14 21.07 -32.64
C GLU A 377 -39.13 20.74 -31.15
N SER A 378 -40.23 20.17 -30.63
CA SER A 378 -40.34 19.83 -29.21
C SER A 378 -39.74 18.47 -28.85
N GLU A 379 -39.92 17.46 -29.70
CA GLU A 379 -39.69 16.06 -29.30
C GLU A 379 -39.07 15.20 -30.42
N LEU A 380 -39.58 15.24 -31.66
CA LEU A 380 -39.15 14.28 -32.71
C LEU A 380 -37.74 14.52 -33.25
N TYR A 381 -37.18 15.73 -33.12
CA TYR A 381 -35.76 15.95 -33.42
C TYR A 381 -34.84 15.02 -32.62
N GLY A 382 -35.31 14.56 -31.45
CA GLY A 382 -34.64 13.58 -30.61
C GLY A 382 -34.42 12.25 -31.34
N LEU A 383 -35.34 11.81 -32.20
CA LEU A 383 -35.19 10.58 -32.97
C LEU A 383 -33.97 10.66 -33.90
N ASP A 384 -33.87 11.74 -34.67
CA ASP A 384 -32.72 11.97 -35.56
C ASP A 384 -31.42 12.10 -34.79
N ASN A 385 -31.44 12.85 -33.67
CA ASN A 385 -30.27 13.05 -32.86
C ASN A 385 -29.77 11.74 -32.24
N TYR A 386 -30.63 10.97 -31.58
CA TYR A 386 -30.26 9.69 -30.95
C TYR A 386 -29.82 8.66 -31.99
N TYR A 387 -30.48 8.61 -33.15
CA TYR A 387 -30.05 7.74 -34.25
C TYR A 387 -28.64 8.10 -34.73
N ARG A 388 -28.35 9.39 -34.97
CA ARG A 388 -27.02 9.84 -35.41
C ARG A 388 -25.94 9.56 -34.37
N GLN A 389 -26.25 9.76 -33.09
CA GLN A 389 -25.33 9.44 -31.99
C GLN A 389 -25.05 7.94 -31.90
N ALA A 390 -26.09 7.10 -31.97
CA ALA A 390 -25.94 5.65 -32.02
C ALA A 390 -25.12 5.21 -33.25
N TYR A 391 -25.44 5.73 -34.44
CA TYR A 391 -24.70 5.41 -35.67
C TYR A 391 -23.22 5.82 -35.57
N THR A 392 -22.92 6.98 -34.99
CA THR A 392 -21.53 7.42 -34.77
C THR A 392 -20.78 6.49 -33.83
N ALA A 393 -21.41 6.07 -32.73
CA ALA A 393 -20.81 5.10 -31.81
C ALA A 393 -20.62 3.73 -32.46
N TYR A 394 -21.57 3.26 -33.27
CA TYR A 394 -21.45 2.02 -34.05
C TYR A 394 -20.26 2.08 -35.03
N GLN A 395 -20.10 3.21 -35.75
CA GLN A 395 -18.95 3.40 -36.64
C GLN A 395 -17.61 3.42 -35.92
N ALA A 396 -17.57 3.85 -34.65
CA ALA A 396 -16.37 3.77 -33.83
C ALA A 396 -16.05 2.32 -33.45
N LEU A 397 -17.05 1.54 -33.02
CA LEU A 397 -16.89 0.11 -32.71
C LEU A 397 -16.39 -0.70 -33.91
N ASP A 398 -16.97 -0.47 -35.10
CA ASP A 398 -16.64 -1.19 -36.33
C ASP A 398 -15.22 -0.88 -36.85
N ARG A 399 -14.58 0.20 -36.38
CA ARG A 399 -13.19 0.55 -36.71
C ARG A 399 -12.17 -0.03 -35.73
N GLU A 400 -12.62 -0.49 -34.57
CA GLU A 400 -11.79 -1.09 -33.52
C GLU A 400 -11.69 -2.62 -33.66
N LEU A 401 -12.59 -3.23 -34.45
CA LEU A 401 -12.55 -4.63 -34.91
C LEU A 401 -11.72 -4.77 -36.19
#